data_AF-A0A2V7ZCH0-F1
#
_entry.id   AF-A0A2V7ZCH0-F1
#
_cell.length_a   1.000
_cell.length_b   1.000
_cell.length_c   1.000
_cell.angle_alpha   90.00
_cell.angle_beta   90.00
_cell.angle_gamma   90.00
#
_symmetry.space_group_name_H-M   'P 1'
#
loop_
_entity.id
_entity.type
_entity.pdbx_description
1 polymer ?
#
loop_
_entity_poly.entity_id
_entity_poly.type
_entity_poly.pdbx_seq_one_letter_code
_entity_poly.pdbx_strand_id
1 'polypeptide(L)'
;LQAMMSADLPDPGLAVVAEQTGGGYTEIRYGEDLGAAFAKVADELHSQYLIGYAPPKRDGKVHAIDVRVSQHGMKPRARKNYVAPKEQQ
;
A
#
# COMPACT_ATOMS: atom_id res chain seq x y z
N LEU A 1 -4.41 0.95 34.27
CA LEU A 1 -3.84 -0.29 33.71
C LEU A 1 -4.38 -0.59 32.32
N GLN A 2 -5.69 -0.75 32.12
CA GLN A 2 -6.27 -0.99 30.78
C GLN A 2 -6.02 0.17 29.79
N ALA A 3 -6.09 1.42 30.25
CA ALA A 3 -5.80 2.61 29.42
C ALA A 3 -4.32 2.78 29.02
N MET A 4 -3.37 2.13 29.71
CA MET A 4 -1.95 2.17 29.33
C MET A 4 -1.62 1.14 28.25
N MET A 5 -2.36 0.03 28.17
CA MET A 5 -2.22 -0.94 27.07
C MET A 5 -2.85 -0.46 25.77
N SER A 6 -3.81 0.47 25.83
CA SER A 6 -4.40 1.12 24.66
C SER A 6 -3.51 2.21 24.06
N ALA A 7 -2.49 2.68 24.79
CA ALA A 7 -1.65 3.81 24.39
C ALA A 7 -0.49 3.45 23.45
N ASP A 8 -0.16 2.15 23.32
CA ASP A 8 0.97 1.64 22.50
C ASP A 8 0.53 0.95 21.19
N LEU A 9 -0.76 0.99 20.85
CA LEU A 9 -1.25 0.42 19.59
C LEU A 9 -0.98 1.38 18.43
N PRO A 10 -0.38 0.91 17.32
CA PRO A 10 -0.19 1.74 16.14
C PRO A 10 -1.53 2.22 15.58
N ASP A 11 -1.52 3.42 15.00
CA ASP A 11 -2.72 4.01 14.41
C ASP A 11 -3.27 3.10 13.30
N PRO A 12 -4.55 2.69 13.35
CA PRO A 12 -5.14 1.81 12.34
C PRO A 12 -5.13 2.42 10.92
N GLY A 13 -4.99 3.74 10.81
CA GLY A 13 -4.80 4.47 9.56
C GLY A 13 -3.51 4.13 8.82
N LEU A 14 -2.48 3.59 9.49
CA LEU A 14 -1.25 3.15 8.82
C LEU A 14 -1.52 2.03 7.81
N ALA A 15 -2.33 1.05 8.19
CA ALA A 15 -2.73 -0.03 7.29
C ALA A 15 -3.54 0.50 6.10
N VAL A 16 -4.42 1.47 6.34
CA VAL A 16 -5.23 2.11 5.30
C VAL A 16 -4.35 2.86 4.30
N VAL A 17 -3.38 3.64 4.77
CA VAL A 17 -2.46 4.39 3.90
C VAL A 17 -1.61 3.45 3.05
N ALA A 18 -1.05 2.38 3.65
CA ALA A 18 -0.31 1.37 2.92
C ALA A 18 -1.16 0.75 1.80
N GLU A 19 -2.39 0.31 2.13
CA GLU A 19 -3.27 -0.32 1.15
C GLU A 19 -3.69 0.63 0.01
N GLN A 20 -3.95 1.91 0.30
CA GLN A 20 -4.32 2.90 -0.72
C GLN A 20 -3.19 3.18 -1.73
N THR A 21 -1.94 3.02 -1.29
CA THR A 21 -0.75 3.17 -2.14
C THR A 21 -0.34 1.88 -2.85
N GLY A 22 -0.96 0.74 -2.51
CA GLY A 22 -0.63 -0.58 -3.04
C GLY A 22 0.41 -1.35 -2.24
N GLY A 23 0.88 -0.81 -1.11
CA GLY A 23 1.83 -1.48 -0.22
C GLY A 23 1.16 -2.43 0.77
N GLY A 24 1.98 -3.31 1.36
CA GLY A 24 1.62 -4.12 2.52
C GLY A 24 1.78 -3.40 3.85
N TYR A 25 1.08 -3.89 4.88
CA TYR A 25 1.25 -3.48 6.27
C TYR A 25 1.51 -4.74 7.11
N THR A 26 2.51 -4.68 7.99
CA THR A 26 2.83 -5.74 8.94
C THR A 26 3.05 -5.09 10.30
N GLU A 27 2.20 -5.44 11.26
CA GLU A 27 2.37 -5.07 12.66
C GLU A 27 3.19 -6.16 13.35
N ILE A 28 4.12 -5.75 14.21
CA ILE A 28 4.96 -6.66 14.99
C ILE A 28 4.82 -6.25 16.45
N ARG A 29 4.35 -7.17 17.28
CA ARG A 29 4.18 -6.99 18.72
C ARG A 29 5.34 -7.60 19.49
N TYR A 30 5.47 -7.19 20.74
CA TYR A 30 6.44 -7.79 21.64
C TYR A 30 6.23 -9.31 21.75
N GLY A 31 7.31 -10.08 21.57
CA GLY A 31 7.29 -11.54 21.58
C GLY A 31 6.90 -12.21 20.26
N GLU A 32 6.55 -11.44 19.22
CA GLU A 32 6.35 -11.98 17.88
C GLU A 32 7.68 -12.19 17.15
N ASP A 33 7.68 -13.11 16.19
CA ASP A 33 8.87 -13.46 15.41
C ASP A 33 9.20 -12.36 14.40
N LEU A 34 10.21 -11.57 14.77
CA LEU A 34 10.77 -10.51 13.93
C LEU A 34 11.30 -11.04 12.59
N GLY A 35 11.97 -12.21 12.61
CA GLY A 35 12.53 -12.81 11.40
C GLY A 35 11.44 -13.19 10.41
N ALA A 36 10.37 -13.82 10.88
CA ALA A 36 9.22 -14.17 10.04
C ALA A 36 8.51 -12.93 9.47
N ALA A 37 8.41 -11.85 10.24
CA ALA A 37 7.81 -10.60 9.77
C ALA A 37 8.64 -9.97 8.63
N PHE A 38 9.96 -9.90 8.79
CA PHE A 38 10.85 -9.37 7.75
C PHE A 38 10.94 -10.27 6.51
N ALA A 39 10.85 -11.60 6.67
CA ALA A 39 10.80 -12.51 5.54
C ALA A 39 9.60 -12.22 4.62
N LYS A 40 8.41 -11.95 5.19
CA LYS A 40 7.23 -11.55 4.41
C LYS A 40 7.45 -10.26 3.62
N VAL A 41 8.10 -9.27 4.23
CA VAL A 41 8.44 -8.01 3.55
C VAL A 41 9.43 -8.26 2.41
N ALA A 42 10.44 -9.10 2.62
CA ALA A 42 11.40 -9.47 1.58
C ALA A 42 10.71 -10.19 0.41
N ASP A 43 9.84 -11.17 0.69
CA ASP A 43 9.08 -11.90 -0.34
C ASP A 43 8.19 -10.96 -1.18
N GLU A 44 7.57 -9.98 -0.53
CA GLU A 44 6.79 -8.93 -1.21
C GLU A 44 7.66 -8.08 -2.14
N LEU A 45 8.83 -7.63 -1.67
CA LEU A 45 9.73 -6.79 -2.47
C LEU A 45 10.30 -7.52 -3.68
N HIS A 46 10.54 -8.84 -3.59
CA HIS A 46 10.94 -9.65 -4.74
C HIS A 46 9.87 -9.75 -5.83
N SER A 47 8.61 -9.47 -5.49
CA SER A 47 7.47 -9.53 -6.41
C SER A 47 6.97 -8.14 -6.84
N GLN A 48 7.76 -7.09 -6.58
CA GLN A 48 7.39 -5.71 -6.92
C GLN A 48 7.71 -5.39 -8.39
N TYR A 49 6.75 -4.82 -9.10
CA TYR A 49 6.90 -4.35 -10.47
C TYR A 49 6.60 -2.86 -10.57
N LEU A 50 7.35 -2.15 -11.41
CA LEU A 50 7.09 -0.75 -11.75
C LEU A 50 6.34 -0.67 -13.08
N ILE A 51 5.16 -0.04 -13.07
CA ILE A 51 4.34 0.20 -14.26
C ILE A 51 4.20 1.71 -14.48
N GLY A 52 4.58 2.18 -15.66
CA GLY A 52 4.37 3.56 -16.08
C GLY A 52 2.96 3.78 -16.62
N TYR A 53 2.29 4.83 -16.15
CA TYR A 53 1.01 5.28 -16.68
C TYR A 53 1.06 6.79 -16.92
N ALA A 54 0.80 7.21 -18.15
CA ALA A 54 0.68 8.61 -18.52
C ALA A 54 -0.81 9.02 -18.49
N PRO A 55 -1.23 9.93 -17.60
CA PRO A 55 -2.60 10.39 -17.55
C PRO A 55 -3.04 11.02 -18.87
N PRO A 56 -4.19 10.61 -19.45
CA PRO A 56 -4.68 11.18 -20.71
C PRO A 56 -5.22 12.60 -20.57
N LYS A 57 -5.55 13.02 -19.34
CA LYS A 57 -6.05 14.36 -19.01
C LYS A 57 -5.23 14.96 -17.87
N ARG A 58 -4.94 16.25 -17.96
CA ARG A 58 -4.15 17.03 -16.99
C ARG A 58 -5.01 18.03 -16.23
N ASP A 59 -6.08 17.53 -15.63
CA ASP A 59 -7.17 18.36 -15.07
C ASP A 59 -6.99 18.72 -13.57
N GLY A 60 -5.92 18.25 -12.92
CA GLY A 60 -5.71 18.51 -11.50
C GLY A 60 -6.62 17.74 -10.55
N LYS A 61 -7.43 16.79 -11.04
CA LYS A 61 -8.42 16.05 -10.24
C LYS A 61 -7.91 14.68 -9.81
N VAL A 62 -8.60 14.08 -8.83
CA VAL A 62 -8.36 12.69 -8.42
C VAL A 62 -9.03 11.75 -9.42
N HIS A 63 -8.29 10.75 -9.87
CA HIS A 63 -8.78 9.67 -10.74
C HIS A 63 -8.46 8.31 -10.15
N ALA A 64 -9.39 7.37 -10.31
CA ALA A 64 -9.18 5.98 -9.94
C ALA A 64 -8.24 5.29 -10.95
N ILE A 65 -7.46 4.34 -10.47
CA ILE A 65 -6.63 3.45 -11.28
C ILE A 65 -6.78 2.02 -10.76
N ASP A 66 -6.89 1.07 -11.68
CA ASP A 66 -7.07 -0.35 -11.40
C ASP A 66 -6.05 -1.15 -12.22
N VAL A 67 -5.43 -2.15 -11.60
CA VAL A 67 -4.46 -3.04 -12.24
C VAL A 67 -5.05 -4.44 -12.26
N ARG A 68 -5.18 -5.01 -13.45
CA ARG A 68 -5.71 -6.36 -13.65
C ARG A 68 -4.63 -7.26 -14.20
N VAL A 69 -4.56 -8.46 -13.64
CA VAL A 69 -3.65 -9.51 -14.07
C VAL A 69 -4.45 -10.60 -14.77
N SER A 70 -3.90 -11.16 -15.84
CA SER A 70 -4.56 -12.23 -16.62
C SER A 70 -4.45 -13.60 -15.94
N GLN A 71 -3.44 -13.79 -15.09
CA GLN A 71 -3.19 -15.05 -14.41
C GLN A 71 -4.23 -15.30 -13.31
N HIS A 72 -4.83 -16.49 -13.33
CA HIS A 72 -5.80 -16.90 -12.31
C HIS A 72 -5.13 -17.08 -10.94
N GLY A 73 -5.87 -16.76 -9.87
CA GLY A 73 -5.40 -16.89 -8.48
C GLY A 73 -4.45 -15.78 -8.00
N MET A 74 -4.07 -14.84 -8.88
CA MET A 74 -3.23 -13.71 -8.50
C MET A 74 -4.08 -12.54 -7.98
N LYS A 75 -3.60 -11.90 -6.90
CA LYS A 75 -4.22 -10.70 -6.33
C LYS A 75 -3.27 -9.51 -6.47
N PRO A 76 -3.46 -8.62 -7.46
CA PRO A 76 -2.61 -7.46 -7.61
C PRO A 76 -2.84 -6.49 -6.44
N ARG A 77 -1.74 -5.91 -5.94
CA ARG A 77 -1.79 -4.73 -5.07
C ARG A 77 -1.16 -3.56 -5.83
N ALA A 78 -1.91 -2.47 -5.92
CA ALA A 78 -1.51 -1.27 -6.62
C ALA A 78 -2.17 -0.06 -5.96
N ARG A 79 -1.60 1.12 -6.22
CA ARG A 79 -2.22 2.40 -5.88
C ARG A 79 -3.64 2.44 -6.44
N LYS A 80 -4.59 2.94 -5.64
CA LYS A 80 -6.02 2.98 -6.04
C LYS A 80 -6.41 4.26 -6.76
N ASN A 81 -5.71 5.37 -6.49
CA ASN A 81 -6.01 6.68 -7.07
C ASN A 81 -4.74 7.50 -7.32
N TYR A 82 -4.78 8.40 -8.31
CA TYR A 82 -3.75 9.41 -8.55
C TYR A 82 -4.39 10.80 -8.71
N VAL A 83 -3.61 11.84 -8.45
CA VAL A 83 -4.00 13.21 -8.79
C VAL A 83 -3.37 13.52 -10.14
N ALA A 84 -4.19 13.83 -11.14
CA ALA A 84 -3.69 14.25 -12.43
C ALA A 84 -2.87 15.54 -12.29
N PRO A 85 -1.73 15.67 -12.97
CA PRO A 85 -0.99 16.93 -12.96
C PRO A 85 -1.83 18.02 -13.63
N LYS A 86 -1.65 19.28 -13.24
CA LYS A 86 -2.23 20.41 -13.97
C LYS A 86 -1.40 20.69 -15.24
N GLU A 87 -2.01 21.26 -16.26
CA GLU A 87 -1.25 21.95 -17.31
C GLU A 87 -0.40 23.03 -16.64
N GLN A 88 0.90 23.04 -16.96
CA GLN A 88 1.76 24.16 -16.59
C GLN A 88 1.31 25.33 -17.46
N GLN A 89 0.98 26.46 -16.82
CA GLN A 89 0.69 27.72 -17.52
C GLN A 89 1.96 28.26 -18.17
#